data_AF-A0A538Q7T5-F1
#
_entry.id   AF-A0A538Q7T5-F1
#
_cell.length_a   1.000
_cell.length_b   1.000
_cell.length_c   1.000
_cell.angle_alpha   90.00
_cell.angle_beta   90.00
_cell.angle_gamma   90.00
#
_symmetry.space_group_name_H-M   'P 1'
#
loop_
_entity.id
_entity.type
_entity.pdbx_description
1 polymer ?
#
loop_
_entity_poly.entity_id
_entity_poly.type
_entity_poly.pdbx_seq_one_letter_code
_entity_poly.pdbx_strand_id
1 'polypeptide(L)'
;MLLETDQRAFFAEHGWLVVRGAVSLERVQQLEHAVDAIYHAGPPALPGQVWEVASVSRISPPIAGHAHDAAIARRAAEALGCARVKILQDTVLVKAASVGGAVAWHQDHTYTGYLDPPNAVSVRLALTDCNLDNGCLE
;
A
#
# COMPACT_ATOMS: atom_id res chain seq x y z
N MET A 1 3.92 11.69 -12.47
CA MET A 1 5.26 11.61 -13.08
C MET A 1 5.55 10.14 -13.34
N LEU A 2 6.14 9.82 -14.50
CA LEU A 2 6.49 8.45 -14.88
C LEU A 2 7.69 7.97 -14.05
N LEU A 3 7.93 6.65 -14.04
CA LEU A 3 9.16 6.10 -13.49
C LEU A 3 10.35 6.53 -14.36
N GLU A 4 11.48 6.80 -13.72
CA GLU A 4 12.74 7.04 -14.44
C GLU A 4 13.30 5.72 -15.01
N THR A 5 14.22 5.79 -15.96
CA THR A 5 14.78 4.58 -16.59
C THR A 5 15.47 3.69 -15.56
N ASP A 6 16.25 4.28 -14.67
CA ASP A 6 16.97 3.55 -13.62
C ASP A 6 16.00 2.91 -12.61
N GLN A 7 14.89 3.58 -12.32
CA GLN A 7 13.82 3.04 -11.47
C GLN A 7 13.14 1.81 -12.08
N ARG A 8 12.88 1.84 -13.40
CA ARG A 8 12.31 0.67 -14.10
C ARG A 8 13.28 -0.50 -14.13
N ALA A 9 14.56 -0.24 -14.41
CA ALA A 9 15.59 -1.28 -14.40
C ALA A 9 15.75 -1.91 -13.00
N PHE A 10 15.81 -1.07 -11.95
CA PHE A 10 15.88 -1.51 -10.56
C PHE A 10 14.67 -2.39 -10.19
N PHE A 11 13.45 -1.95 -10.51
CA PHE A 11 12.25 -2.73 -10.23
C PHE A 11 12.25 -4.09 -10.95
N ALA A 12 12.68 -4.12 -12.22
CA ALA A 12 12.75 -5.36 -13.00
C ALA A 12 13.79 -6.35 -12.43
N GLU A 13 14.90 -5.85 -11.87
CA GLU A 13 15.94 -6.68 -11.28
C GLU A 13 15.59 -7.15 -9.86
N HIS A 14 15.01 -6.28 -9.03
CA HIS A 14 14.84 -6.54 -7.60
C HIS A 14 13.40 -6.85 -7.17
N GLY A 15 12.40 -6.59 -8.01
CA GLY A 15 10.99 -6.81 -7.71
C GLY A 15 10.36 -5.77 -6.77
N TRP A 16 11.10 -4.73 -6.38
CA TRP A 16 10.60 -3.64 -5.53
C TRP A 16 11.23 -2.30 -5.90
N LEU A 17 10.59 -1.20 -5.50
CA LEU A 17 11.08 0.16 -5.68
C LEU A 17 10.48 1.08 -4.62
N VAL A 18 11.29 2.00 -4.08
CA VAL A 18 10.83 3.09 -3.21
C VAL A 18 10.84 4.41 -3.99
N VAL A 19 9.68 5.07 -4.08
CA VAL A 19 9.56 6.40 -4.70
C VAL A 19 9.25 7.43 -3.62
N ARG A 20 10.27 8.18 -3.19
CA ARG A 20 10.12 9.24 -2.18
C ARG A 20 9.44 10.48 -2.78
N GLY A 21 8.58 11.13 -2.00
CA GLY A 21 7.83 12.31 -2.46
C GLY A 21 6.78 12.00 -3.54
N ALA A 22 6.40 10.73 -3.73
CA ALA A 22 5.38 10.35 -4.71
C ALA A 22 4.00 10.94 -4.41
N VAL A 23 3.74 11.22 -3.13
CA VAL A 23 2.52 11.82 -2.58
C VAL A 23 2.93 12.99 -1.68
N SER A 24 2.25 14.13 -1.78
CA SER A 24 2.52 15.30 -0.96
C SER A 24 2.21 15.04 0.52
N LEU A 25 2.96 15.65 1.44
CA LEU A 25 2.75 15.50 2.88
C LEU A 25 1.32 15.84 3.32
N GLU A 26 0.73 16.92 2.78
CA GLU A 26 -0.66 17.30 3.06
C GLU A 26 -1.64 16.15 2.73
N ARG A 27 -1.45 15.51 1.59
CA ARG A 27 -2.27 14.38 1.17
C ARG A 27 -2.06 13.15 2.06
N VAL A 28 -0.82 12.90 2.48
CA VAL A 28 -0.52 11.83 3.45
C VAL A 28 -1.27 12.08 4.76
N GLN A 29 -1.21 13.29 5.31
CA GLN A 29 -1.92 13.67 6.54
C GLN A 29 -3.44 13.55 6.41
N GLN A 30 -4.02 13.92 5.25
CA GLN A 30 -5.45 13.71 5.00
C GLN A 30 -5.84 12.23 5.04
N LEU A 31 -4.99 11.35 4.49
CA LEU A 31 -5.24 9.91 4.47
C LEU A 31 -5.01 9.28 5.85
N GLU A 32 -3.99 9.72 6.58
CA GLU A 32 -3.74 9.35 7.97
C GLU A 32 -4.95 9.68 8.85
N HIS A 33 -5.45 10.92 8.83
CA HIS A 33 -6.66 11.29 9.58
C HIS A 33 -7.88 10.46 9.19
N ALA A 34 -8.02 10.10 7.90
CA ALA A 34 -9.12 9.24 7.45
C ALA A 34 -8.98 7.81 7.98
N VAL A 35 -7.76 7.28 8.07
CA VAL A 35 -7.48 5.97 8.68
C VAL A 35 -7.73 6.01 10.18
N ASP A 36 -7.25 7.03 10.89
CA ASP A 36 -7.47 7.20 12.33
C ASP A 36 -8.95 7.25 12.68
N ALA A 37 -9.75 7.98 11.91
CA ALA A 37 -11.20 8.03 12.11
C ALA A 37 -11.86 6.65 12.02
N ILE A 38 -11.42 5.79 11.08
CA ILE A 38 -11.95 4.42 10.92
C ILE A 38 -11.42 3.52 12.05
N TYR A 39 -10.13 3.64 12.37
CA TYR A 39 -9.47 2.87 13.42
C TYR A 39 -10.13 3.10 14.78
N HIS A 40 -10.43 4.36 15.13
CA HIS A 40 -11.05 4.72 16.40
C HIS A 40 -12.56 4.46 16.46
N ALA A 41 -13.23 4.32 15.32
CA ALA A 41 -14.64 3.94 15.28
C ALA A 41 -14.86 2.42 15.45
N GLY A 42 -13.83 1.61 15.21
CA GLY A 42 -13.87 0.16 15.31
C GLY A 42 -13.34 -0.38 16.64
N PRO A 43 -13.54 -1.69 16.91
CA PRO A 43 -12.85 -2.34 18.00
C PRO A 43 -11.33 -2.33 17.75
N PRO A 44 -10.50 -2.14 18.79
CA PRO A 44 -9.06 -2.20 18.64
C PRO A 44 -8.64 -3.63 18.26
N ALA A 45 -7.53 -3.73 17.51
CA ALA A 45 -6.86 -5.02 17.34
C ALA A 45 -6.40 -5.59 18.68
N LEU A 46 -6.41 -6.91 18.80
CA LEU A 46 -5.86 -7.58 19.97
C LEU A 46 -4.34 -7.40 20.04
N PRO A 47 -3.74 -7.44 21.24
CA PRO A 47 -2.29 -7.42 21.38
C PRO A 47 -1.62 -8.51 20.52
N GLY A 48 -0.55 -8.13 19.83
CA GLY A 48 0.18 -8.99 18.90
C GLY A 48 -0.44 -9.11 17.51
N GLN A 49 -1.49 -8.35 17.19
CA GLN A 49 -2.12 -8.36 15.86
C GLN A 49 -1.92 -7.05 15.09
N VAL A 50 -1.92 -7.16 13.77
CA VAL A 50 -2.07 -6.02 12.87
C VAL A 50 -3.56 -5.76 12.72
N TRP A 51 -3.99 -4.52 12.87
CA TRP A 51 -5.35 -4.14 12.55
C TRP A 51 -5.46 -3.99 11.03
N GLU A 52 -6.28 -4.81 10.41
CA GLU A 52 -6.42 -4.88 8.96
C GLU A 52 -7.86 -4.60 8.54
N VAL A 53 -8.04 -3.72 7.56
CA VAL A 53 -9.34 -3.43 6.94
C VAL A 53 -9.21 -3.52 5.44
N ALA A 54 -9.78 -4.58 4.87
CA ALA A 54 -9.89 -4.77 3.43
C ALA A 54 -11.02 -3.92 2.84
N SER A 55 -10.88 -3.57 1.56
CA SER A 55 -11.85 -2.75 0.80
C SER A 55 -12.17 -1.40 1.45
N VAL A 56 -11.20 -0.78 2.12
CA VAL A 56 -11.38 0.48 2.85
C VAL A 56 -11.81 1.63 1.93
N SER A 57 -11.45 1.57 0.66
CA SER A 57 -11.88 2.49 -0.40
C SER A 57 -13.41 2.54 -0.54
N ARG A 58 -14.13 1.48 -0.17
CA ARG A 58 -15.60 1.45 -0.23
C ARG A 58 -16.26 2.24 0.89
N ILE A 59 -15.55 2.51 1.98
CA ILE A 59 -16.09 3.14 3.20
C ILE A 59 -15.45 4.49 3.51
N SER A 60 -14.42 4.89 2.76
CA SER A 60 -13.69 6.15 2.98
C SER A 60 -13.47 6.90 1.67
N PRO A 61 -14.24 7.98 1.41
CA PRO A 61 -14.08 8.78 0.19
C PRO A 61 -12.65 9.33 -0.04
N PRO A 62 -11.91 9.81 0.98
CA PRO A 62 -10.52 10.21 0.81
C PRO A 62 -9.64 9.07 0.30
N ILE A 63 -9.78 7.87 0.85
CA ILE A 63 -9.01 6.70 0.45
C ILE A 63 -9.44 6.22 -0.94
N ALA A 64 -10.73 6.22 -1.25
CA ALA A 64 -11.26 5.92 -2.58
C ALA A 64 -10.65 6.81 -3.66
N GLY A 65 -10.60 8.12 -3.41
CA GLY A 65 -9.99 9.08 -4.31
C GLY A 65 -8.49 8.85 -4.50
N HIS A 66 -7.78 8.43 -3.45
CA HIS A 66 -6.35 8.11 -3.56
C HIS A 66 -6.08 6.79 -4.28
N ALA A 67 -6.88 5.75 -4.02
CA ALA A 67 -6.73 4.45 -4.67
C ALA A 67 -6.89 4.55 -6.20
N HIS A 68 -7.66 5.53 -6.68
CA HIS A 68 -7.86 5.83 -8.10
C HIS A 68 -6.94 6.93 -8.66
N ASP A 69 -5.86 7.29 -7.95
CA ASP A 69 -4.90 8.29 -8.41
C ASP A 69 -4.25 7.88 -9.76
N ALA A 70 -4.47 8.69 -10.79
CA ALA A 70 -4.00 8.41 -12.14
C ALA A 70 -2.48 8.48 -12.29
N ALA A 71 -1.75 9.19 -11.42
CA ALA A 71 -0.29 9.18 -11.43
C ALA A 71 0.26 7.89 -10.82
N ILE A 72 -0.36 7.36 -9.76
CA ILE A 72 -0.01 6.05 -9.18
C ILE A 72 -0.33 4.93 -10.17
N ALA A 73 -1.53 4.93 -10.76
CA ALA A 73 -1.94 3.93 -11.73
C ALA A 73 -0.99 3.86 -12.94
N ARG A 74 -0.49 5.01 -13.42
CA ARG A 74 0.50 5.05 -14.50
C ARG A 74 1.83 4.42 -14.12
N ARG A 75 2.36 4.70 -12.93
CA ARG A 75 3.61 4.07 -12.44
C ARG A 75 3.46 2.56 -12.29
N ALA A 76 2.33 2.10 -11.77
CA ALA A 76 2.01 0.68 -11.67
C ALA A 76 1.92 0.01 -13.06
N ALA A 77 1.28 0.67 -14.02
CA ALA A 77 1.21 0.17 -15.39
C ALA A 77 2.60 0.07 -16.05
N GLU A 78 3.48 1.05 -15.83
CA GLU A 78 4.87 1.00 -16.29
C GLU A 78 5.67 -0.13 -15.65
N ALA A 79 5.54 -0.31 -14.33
CA ALA A 79 6.20 -1.39 -13.61
C ALA A 79 5.78 -2.79 -14.14
N LEU A 80 4.52 -2.93 -14.54
CA LEU A 80 3.98 -4.15 -15.14
C LEU A 80 4.17 -4.25 -16.67
N GLY A 81 4.74 -3.22 -17.32
CA GLY A 81 4.89 -3.19 -18.77
C GLY A 81 3.57 -3.25 -19.53
N CYS A 82 2.49 -2.68 -18.97
CA CYS A 82 1.14 -2.75 -19.55
C CYS A 82 0.53 -1.36 -19.79
N ALA A 83 -0.54 -1.29 -20.58
CA ALA A 83 -1.17 -0.02 -20.94
C ALA A 83 -2.05 0.57 -19.81
N ARG A 84 -2.58 -0.29 -18.93
CA ARG A 84 -3.53 0.10 -17.88
C ARG A 84 -3.64 -0.98 -16.81
N VAL A 85 -3.88 -0.55 -15.58
CA VAL A 85 -4.12 -1.40 -14.42
C VAL A 85 -5.55 -1.23 -13.90
N LYS A 86 -6.00 -2.20 -13.10
CA LYS A 86 -7.23 -2.12 -12.31
C LYS A 86 -6.88 -2.41 -10.86
N ILE A 87 -7.62 -1.81 -9.93
CA ILE A 87 -7.53 -2.18 -8.52
C ILE A 87 -8.12 -3.58 -8.36
N LEU A 88 -7.30 -4.51 -7.88
CA LEU A 88 -7.76 -5.85 -7.49
C LEU A 88 -8.31 -5.82 -6.05
N GLN A 89 -7.56 -5.22 -5.14
CA GLN A 89 -7.89 -5.07 -3.73
C GLN A 89 -7.18 -3.84 -3.16
N ASP A 90 -7.74 -3.29 -2.09
CA ASP A 90 -7.13 -2.24 -1.28
C ASP A 90 -7.32 -2.57 0.19
N THR A 91 -6.28 -2.31 0.99
CA THR A 91 -6.25 -2.67 2.41
C THR A 91 -5.50 -1.60 3.19
N VAL A 92 -5.99 -1.29 4.38
CA VAL A 92 -5.23 -0.54 5.39
C VAL A 92 -4.73 -1.50 6.46
N LEU A 93 -3.47 -1.31 6.85
CA LEU A 93 -2.80 -2.04 7.92
C LEU A 93 -2.31 -1.03 8.97
N VAL A 94 -2.72 -1.22 10.22
CA VAL A 94 -2.24 -0.43 11.36
C VAL A 94 -1.55 -1.35 12.36
N LYS A 95 -0.26 -1.07 12.60
CA LYS A 95 0.51 -1.67 13.69
C LYS A 95 0.42 -0.74 14.90
N ALA A 96 -0.40 -1.10 15.88
CA ALA A 96 -0.58 -0.28 17.08
C ALA A 96 0.75 -0.12 17.84
N ALA A 97 1.05 1.06 18.34
CA ALA A 97 2.30 1.32 19.06
C ALA A 97 2.45 0.37 20.25
N SER A 98 3.63 -0.23 20.40
CA SER A 98 4.03 -1.16 21.47
C SER A 98 3.27 -2.49 21.56
N VAL A 99 2.06 -2.60 20.99
CA VAL A 99 1.18 -3.79 21.12
C VAL A 99 0.81 -4.41 19.78
N GLY A 100 1.20 -3.80 18.66
CA GLY A 100 0.92 -4.30 17.31
C GLY A 100 1.71 -5.57 16.97
N GLY A 101 1.14 -6.36 16.06
CA GLY A 101 1.77 -7.56 15.52
C GLY A 101 2.72 -7.31 14.35
N ALA A 102 3.44 -8.37 13.97
CA ALA A 102 4.19 -8.43 12.73
C ALA A 102 3.33 -9.00 11.60
N VAL A 103 3.63 -8.59 10.36
CA VAL A 103 3.16 -9.31 9.17
C VAL A 103 4.21 -10.37 8.89
N ALA A 104 3.82 -11.65 8.91
CA ALA A 104 4.76 -12.76 8.71
C ALA A 104 5.32 -12.77 7.28
N TRP A 105 6.48 -13.39 7.08
CA TRP A 105 7.07 -13.59 5.75
C TRP A 105 6.11 -14.37 4.84
N HIS A 106 5.85 -13.85 3.65
CA HIS A 106 4.98 -14.49 2.65
C HIS A 106 5.26 -13.95 1.25
N GLN A 107 4.59 -14.55 0.26
CA GLN A 107 4.47 -14.04 -1.10
C GLN A 107 2.98 -13.82 -1.41
N ASP A 108 2.60 -12.60 -1.81
CA ASP A 108 1.22 -12.25 -2.12
C ASP A 108 0.60 -13.18 -3.18
N HIS A 109 1.41 -13.62 -4.14
CA HIS A 109 0.95 -14.49 -5.22
C HIS A 109 0.34 -15.81 -4.72
N THR A 110 0.74 -16.32 -3.56
CA THR A 110 0.12 -17.51 -2.97
C THR A 110 -1.38 -17.31 -2.68
N TYR A 111 -1.80 -16.07 -2.38
CA TYR A 111 -3.19 -15.70 -2.14
C TYR A 111 -3.92 -15.25 -3.41
N THR A 112 -3.18 -14.78 -4.42
CA THR A 112 -3.72 -14.32 -5.71
C THR A 112 -3.37 -15.24 -6.87
N GLY A 113 -3.15 -16.54 -6.60
CA GLY A 113 -2.74 -17.53 -7.61
C GLY A 113 -3.76 -17.80 -8.71
N TYR A 114 -4.98 -17.26 -8.58
CA TYR A 114 -6.01 -17.29 -9.61
C TYR A 114 -5.79 -16.26 -10.73
N LEU A 115 -4.80 -15.36 -10.59
CA LEU A 115 -4.40 -14.44 -11.66
C LEU A 115 -3.49 -15.18 -12.65
N ASP A 116 -3.95 -15.30 -13.89
CA ASP A 116 -3.20 -15.89 -15.00
C ASP A 116 -3.23 -14.93 -16.22
N PRO A 117 -2.09 -14.34 -16.63
CA PRO A 117 -0.77 -14.45 -16.00
C PRO A 117 -0.70 -13.80 -14.60
N PRO A 118 0.33 -14.09 -13.78
CA PRO A 118 0.53 -13.52 -12.44
C PRO A 118 1.01 -12.06 -12.52
N ASN A 119 0.19 -11.21 -13.13
CA ASN A 119 0.52 -9.85 -13.52
C ASN A 119 -0.13 -8.84 -12.57
N ALA A 120 0.43 -8.73 -11.38
CA ALA A 120 -0.01 -7.82 -10.33
C ALA A 120 1.18 -7.14 -9.66
N VAL A 121 0.96 -5.91 -9.19
CA VAL A 121 1.93 -5.15 -8.39
C VAL A 121 1.21 -4.56 -7.18
N SER A 122 1.83 -4.68 -6.01
CA SER A 122 1.36 -4.05 -4.78
C SER A 122 1.94 -2.64 -4.68
N VAL A 123 1.07 -1.64 -4.45
CA VAL A 123 1.49 -0.26 -4.18
C VAL A 123 1.23 0.05 -2.71
N ARG A 124 2.31 0.33 -1.95
CA ARG A 124 2.23 0.67 -0.53
C ARG A 124 2.56 2.14 -0.30
N LEU A 125 1.68 2.86 0.40
CA LEU A 125 1.95 4.19 0.93
C LEU A 125 2.15 4.10 2.45
N ALA A 126 3.28 4.58 2.94
CA ALA A 126 3.45 4.81 4.37
C ALA A 126 2.71 6.08 4.77
N LEU A 127 1.78 5.98 5.73
CA LEU A 127 1.04 7.13 6.25
C LEU A 127 1.78 7.82 7.39
N THR A 128 2.57 7.06 8.14
CA THR A 128 3.51 7.53 9.15
C THR A 128 4.95 7.29 8.69
N ASP A 129 5.92 7.92 9.38
CA ASP A 129 7.33 7.61 9.17
C ASP A 129 7.55 6.10 9.29
N CYS A 130 8.28 5.49 8.35
CA CYS A 130 8.45 4.04 8.27
C CYS A 130 9.93 3.70 8.45
N ASN A 131 10.26 3.10 9.59
CA ASN A 131 11.63 2.78 10.02
C ASN A 131 11.68 1.39 10.67
N LEU A 132 12.88 0.93 11.03
CA LEU A 132 13.06 -0.38 11.64
C LEU A 132 12.35 -0.48 13.00
N ASP A 133 12.39 0.59 13.80
CA ASP A 133 11.83 0.61 15.16
C ASP A 133 10.30 0.49 15.18
N ASN A 134 9.61 0.86 14.10
CA ASN A 134 8.16 0.69 13.95
C ASN A 134 7.75 -0.38 12.95
N GLY A 135 8.68 -1.26 12.57
CA GLY A 135 8.42 -2.45 11.77
C GLY A 135 8.10 -2.13 10.33
N CYS A 136 9.02 -1.44 9.63
CA CYS A 136 8.96 -1.30 8.18
C CYS A 136 8.94 -2.65 7.44
N LEU A 137 8.69 -2.61 6.13
CA LEU A 137 8.78 -3.81 5.30
C LEU A 137 10.27 -4.14 5.09
N GLU A 138 10.58 -5.42 5.02
CA GLU A 138 11.91 -5.99 4.78
C GLU A 138 11.94 -6.76 3.45
#